data_AF-A0A034WWT4-F1
#
_entry.id   AF-A0A034WWT4-F1
#
_cell.length_a   1.000
_cell.length_b   1.000
_cell.length_c   1.000
_cell.angle_alpha   90.00
_cell.angle_beta   90.00
_cell.angle_gamma   90.00
#
_symmetry.space_group_name_H-M   'P 1'
#
loop_
_entity.id
_entity.type
_entity.pdbx_description
1 polymer ?
#
loop_
_entity_poly.entity_id
_entity_poly.type
_entity_poly.pdbx_seq_one_letter_code
_entity_poly.pdbx_strand_id
1 'polypeptide(L)'
;GAAESCSSSDAYLSSAHRQLAGKKSITSATGGHIIRRVLHKVGTRFSGSFRDAVHLVSSLGVETITMRGAKIMLVLAVAEALCQVSSGKDAWVSLTYVPASFEIKHGRPPRDSNDAVAWGSFQNAINETGFGYLEIYTNERLPDEYQAYGAGFLEGYLTKDLIRMHFDNQWADYCVNETAYCKKLYDFFNENVRHMNEQVEQYRSTSPYWHQVDLILNQMAGLDDARRGHTQYFPSWSYVNATDLLFLNADGDLEDLEGALKRRVGRKVLGSGSCSALVKVLPGNRDIYFSQVTWSTYASMLRILKKYSLRFHKTFESTELIPGHTLTFSSAPGRIFSGDDFYLISSGLATMETTIGNGNTDLYQYITPQTNLEFVRNIVANRLATTGKEWSDLFAEHNSGTYNNQWMVLDYKKFTPGKPLPDGLLYVLEQIPHYINITDATNVLRDQSYWPSYNVPSSEFIFNMSGNQKQVEKFGDWFTYDKTPRALIFKRDHGNVQDMDSMIKLMRYNDYKNDPLSRCNCTPPYSAENAISARSDLNPPDGTYPFAALGHRAHGSTDMKLTNSSLFANLEFTAVGGPTWDQVPPFQWSTSGLQDRHEGQPDLWKFTPFTHQWHSSSSEI
;
A
#
# COMPACT_ATOMS: atom_id res chain seq x y z
N GLY A 1 12.38 6.93 30.50
CA GLY A 1 13.26 5.75 30.40
C GLY A 1 14.17 5.84 29.18
N ALA A 2 13.77 5.30 28.02
CA ALA A 2 14.59 5.31 26.80
C ALA A 2 14.72 6.72 26.15
N ALA A 3 13.65 7.53 26.15
CA ALA A 3 13.65 8.87 25.57
C ALA A 3 14.59 9.87 26.28
N GLU A 4 14.75 9.78 27.61
CA GLU A 4 15.69 10.63 28.37
C GLU A 4 17.17 10.25 28.13
N SER A 5 17.43 9.07 27.56
CA SER A 5 18.79 8.62 27.25
C SER A 5 19.30 9.10 25.88
N CYS A 6 18.44 9.27 24.87
CA CYS A 6 18.88 9.81 23.56
C CYS A 6 19.12 11.35 23.63
N SER A 7 18.49 12.11 24.54
CA SER A 7 18.77 13.56 24.69
C SER A 7 20.07 13.87 25.44
N SER A 8 20.51 12.94 26.28
CA SER A 8 21.74 13.06 27.07
C SER A 8 22.98 12.56 26.33
N SER A 9 22.84 11.75 25.28
CA SER A 9 23.95 11.26 24.45
C SER A 9 24.57 12.35 23.58
N ASP A 10 23.78 13.26 23.01
CA ASP A 10 24.30 14.37 22.18
C ASP A 10 25.13 15.37 23.00
N ALA A 11 24.69 15.66 24.22
CA ALA A 11 25.43 16.50 25.17
C ALA A 11 26.75 15.83 25.61
N TYR A 12 26.76 14.50 25.78
CA TYR A 12 27.95 13.73 26.14
C TYR A 12 28.93 13.59 24.96
N LEU A 13 28.46 13.43 23.73
CA LEU A 13 29.29 13.36 22.52
C LEU A 13 29.98 14.70 22.21
N SER A 14 29.27 15.82 22.40
CA SER A 14 29.84 17.17 22.29
C SER A 14 30.94 17.43 23.33
N SER A 15 30.76 16.92 24.55
CA SER A 15 31.76 16.95 25.63
C SER A 15 32.97 16.03 25.34
N ALA A 16 32.72 14.81 24.87
CA ALA A 16 33.76 13.83 24.53
C ALA A 16 34.60 14.27 23.31
N HIS A 17 33.99 14.88 22.29
CA HIS A 17 34.71 15.46 21.15
C HIS A 17 35.62 16.62 21.56
N ARG A 18 35.17 17.49 22.48
CA ARG A 18 36.02 18.57 23.05
C ARG A 18 37.16 18.03 23.90
N GLN A 19 36.97 16.91 24.61
CA GLN A 19 38.04 16.28 25.39
C GLN A 19 39.05 15.49 24.53
N LEU A 20 38.66 15.00 23.35
CA LEU A 20 39.51 14.20 22.45
C LEU A 20 40.30 15.03 21.43
N ALA A 21 39.91 16.28 21.14
CA ALA A 21 40.71 17.20 20.33
C ALA A 21 42.11 17.49 20.92
N GLY A 22 42.34 17.13 22.18
CA GLY A 22 43.63 17.30 22.88
C GLY A 22 44.56 16.08 22.93
N LYS A 23 44.20 14.91 22.38
CA LYS A 23 45.04 13.70 22.49
C LYS A 23 45.33 13.06 21.13
N LYS A 24 46.50 13.38 20.57
CA LYS A 24 47.14 12.62 19.50
C LYS A 24 47.47 11.20 19.97
N SER A 25 47.35 10.25 19.04
CA SER A 25 47.80 8.84 19.10
C SER A 25 46.75 7.83 19.56
N ILE A 26 46.09 7.16 18.59
CA ILE A 26 45.84 5.70 18.62
C ILE A 26 45.90 5.17 17.18
N THR A 27 47.06 4.63 16.80
CA THR A 27 47.24 3.76 15.63
C THR A 27 47.41 2.32 16.12
N SER A 28 46.45 1.44 15.84
CA SER A 28 46.76 0.01 15.64
C SER A 28 45.78 -0.59 14.63
N ALA A 29 46.32 -1.15 13.54
CA ALA A 29 45.58 -1.63 12.38
C ALA A 29 44.65 -2.83 12.69
N THR A 30 44.82 -3.49 13.83
CA THR A 30 44.03 -4.66 14.26
C THR A 30 42.67 -4.30 14.86
N GLY A 31 42.54 -3.15 15.53
CA GLY A 31 41.28 -2.71 16.14
C GLY A 31 40.23 -2.25 15.12
N GLY A 32 40.67 -1.58 14.04
CA GLY A 32 39.78 -1.10 12.98
C GLY A 32 39.13 -2.22 12.15
N HIS A 33 39.79 -3.36 12.02
CA HIS A 33 39.27 -4.51 11.26
C HIS A 33 38.18 -5.27 12.01
N ILE A 34 38.29 -5.39 13.34
CA ILE A 34 37.28 -6.02 14.19
C ILE A 34 36.01 -5.16 14.24
N ILE A 35 36.16 -3.83 14.41
CA ILE A 35 35.03 -2.88 14.42
C ILE A 35 34.29 -2.90 13.08
N ARG A 36 35.00 -2.91 11.94
CA ARG A 36 34.36 -3.05 10.61
C ARG A 36 33.61 -4.38 10.44
N ARG A 37 34.14 -5.51 10.92
CA ARG A 37 33.45 -6.80 10.86
C ARG A 37 32.21 -6.86 11.77
N VAL A 38 32.25 -6.22 12.93
CA VAL A 38 31.10 -6.15 13.85
C VAL A 38 30.03 -5.22 13.29
N LEU A 39 30.38 -4.03 12.82
CA LEU A 39 29.44 -3.10 12.18
C LEU A 39 28.80 -3.72 10.92
N HIS A 40 29.57 -4.46 10.13
CA HIS A 40 29.03 -5.16 8.96
C HIS A 40 28.07 -6.30 9.35
N LYS A 41 28.33 -7.04 10.43
CA LYS A 41 27.42 -8.09 10.94
C LYS A 41 26.19 -7.54 11.67
N VAL A 42 26.32 -6.42 12.39
CA VAL A 42 25.19 -5.75 13.06
C VAL A 42 24.28 -5.10 12.01
N GLY A 43 24.84 -4.43 11.01
CA GLY A 43 24.07 -3.80 9.92
C GLY A 43 23.41 -4.77 8.94
N THR A 44 23.71 -6.08 9.00
CA THR A 44 23.13 -7.09 8.08
C THR A 44 22.28 -8.16 8.77
N ARG A 45 22.16 -8.20 10.11
CA ARG A 45 21.48 -9.30 10.82
C ARG A 45 20.69 -8.95 12.08
N PHE A 46 20.53 -7.69 12.46
CA PHE A 46 19.92 -7.38 13.76
C PHE A 46 18.40 -7.14 13.68
N SER A 47 17.60 -8.11 14.16
CA SER A 47 16.14 -8.05 14.27
C SER A 47 15.62 -8.28 15.71
N GLY A 48 16.49 -8.17 16.72
CA GLY A 48 16.18 -8.48 18.12
C GLY A 48 16.02 -7.25 19.03
N SER A 49 15.59 -7.50 20.28
CA SER A 49 15.44 -6.47 21.32
C SER A 49 16.81 -5.92 21.80
N PHE A 50 16.82 -4.79 22.52
CA PHE A 50 18.02 -4.23 23.16
C PHE A 50 18.75 -5.27 24.04
N ARG A 51 18.02 -6.21 24.64
CA ARG A 51 18.56 -7.31 25.46
C ARG A 51 19.35 -8.31 24.62
N ASP A 52 18.90 -8.56 23.39
CA ASP A 52 19.56 -9.45 22.43
C ASP A 52 20.83 -8.81 21.87
N ALA A 53 20.89 -7.48 21.80
CA ALA A 53 22.08 -6.75 21.34
C ALA A 53 23.21 -6.87 22.36
N VAL A 54 22.86 -6.77 23.65
CA VAL A 54 23.79 -7.00 24.77
C VAL A 54 24.28 -8.46 24.78
N HIS A 55 23.42 -9.43 24.46
CA HIS A 55 23.81 -10.84 24.32
C HIS A 55 24.68 -11.13 23.08
N LEU A 56 24.43 -10.46 21.95
CA LEU A 56 25.28 -10.58 20.77
C LEU A 56 26.68 -10.02 21.04
N VAL A 57 26.76 -8.85 21.67
CA VAL A 57 28.04 -8.23 22.07
C VAL A 57 28.81 -9.08 23.07
N SER A 58 28.14 -9.79 23.98
CA SER A 58 28.81 -10.73 24.89
C SER A 58 29.23 -12.04 24.21
N SER A 59 28.45 -12.54 23.23
CA SER A 59 28.77 -13.75 22.45
C SER A 59 29.93 -13.60 21.47
N LEU A 60 30.29 -12.37 21.09
CA LEU A 60 31.38 -12.06 20.15
C LEU A 60 32.79 -12.12 20.78
N GLY A 61 32.94 -12.62 22.01
CA GLY A 61 34.25 -12.87 22.62
C GLY A 61 35.07 -11.61 22.87
N VAL A 62 34.43 -10.52 23.31
CA VAL A 62 35.08 -9.22 23.60
C VAL A 62 35.80 -9.21 24.96
N GLU A 63 36.50 -10.30 25.29
CA GLU A 63 37.38 -10.36 26.46
C GLU A 63 38.77 -9.78 26.18
N THR A 64 39.16 -9.62 24.90
CA THR A 64 40.52 -9.16 24.51
C THR A 64 40.62 -7.69 24.11
N ILE A 65 39.56 -6.89 24.22
CA ILE A 65 39.66 -5.43 24.04
C ILE A 65 40.09 -4.80 25.38
N THR A 66 41.39 -4.59 25.53
CA THR A 66 42.05 -4.06 26.74
C THR A 66 41.80 -2.57 27.01
N MET A 67 41.12 -1.85 26.10
CA MET A 67 40.82 -0.42 26.30
C MET A 67 39.34 -0.19 26.58
N ARG A 68 39.02 0.27 27.80
CA ARG A 68 37.69 0.75 28.22
C ARG A 68 37.05 1.68 27.18
N GLY A 69 37.85 2.52 26.50
CA GLY A 69 37.38 3.45 25.46
C GLY A 69 36.80 2.76 24.22
N ALA A 70 37.34 1.62 23.78
CA ALA A 70 36.85 0.92 22.60
C ALA A 70 35.52 0.17 22.86
N LYS A 71 35.32 -0.33 24.09
CA LYS A 71 34.01 -0.89 24.52
C LYS A 71 32.94 0.19 24.59
N ILE A 72 33.27 1.38 25.11
CA ILE A 72 32.36 2.52 25.17
C ILE A 72 31.98 2.99 23.75
N MET A 73 32.94 3.10 22.84
CA MET A 73 32.68 3.47 21.43
C MET A 73 31.79 2.45 20.71
N LEU A 74 31.96 1.15 20.97
CA LEU A 74 31.11 0.11 20.39
C LEU A 74 29.69 0.18 20.94
N VAL A 75 29.53 0.37 22.26
CA VAL A 75 28.21 0.54 22.90
C VAL A 75 27.52 1.80 22.42
N LEU A 76 28.25 2.92 22.26
CA LEU A 76 27.71 4.15 21.69
C LEU A 76 27.31 3.99 20.23
N ALA A 77 28.15 3.35 19.40
CA ALA A 77 27.81 3.09 17.99
C ALA A 77 26.59 2.15 17.84
N VAL A 78 26.46 1.15 18.72
CA VAL A 78 25.28 0.28 18.76
C VAL A 78 24.06 1.04 19.29
N ALA A 79 24.21 1.88 20.30
CA ALA A 79 23.13 2.71 20.82
C ALA A 79 22.68 3.78 19.82
N GLU A 80 23.59 4.36 19.04
CA GLU A 80 23.30 5.32 17.98
C GLU A 80 22.63 4.62 16.78
N ALA A 81 23.11 3.44 16.39
CA ALA A 81 22.44 2.60 15.39
C ALA A 81 21.02 2.19 15.86
N LEU A 82 20.85 1.90 17.15
CA LEU A 82 19.53 1.57 17.73
C LEU A 82 18.63 2.81 17.90
N CYS A 83 19.14 3.99 18.30
CA CYS A 83 18.36 5.24 18.29
C CYS A 83 17.96 5.54 16.82
N GLN A 84 18.84 5.39 15.81
CA GLN A 84 18.52 5.58 14.38
C GLN A 84 17.54 4.55 13.80
N VAL A 85 17.45 3.34 14.36
CA VAL A 85 16.41 2.37 14.00
C VAL A 85 15.07 2.74 14.66
N SER A 86 15.10 3.38 15.84
CA SER A 86 13.90 3.81 16.57
C SER A 86 13.37 5.20 16.17
N SER A 87 14.24 6.10 15.69
CA SER A 87 13.91 7.42 15.18
C SER A 87 13.90 7.34 13.65
N GLY A 88 12.79 7.66 12.99
CA GLY A 88 12.67 7.57 11.54
C GLY A 88 13.84 8.20 10.77
N LYS A 89 14.08 7.71 9.55
CA LYS A 89 15.08 8.25 8.64
C LYS A 89 14.50 9.48 7.95
N ASP A 90 14.95 10.66 8.35
CA ASP A 90 14.66 11.92 7.67
C ASP A 90 15.63 12.12 6.50
N ALA A 91 15.11 12.51 5.34
CA ALA A 91 15.91 12.89 4.19
C ALA A 91 15.17 13.91 3.30
N TRP A 92 15.93 14.60 2.45
CA TRP A 92 15.39 15.51 1.44
C TRP A 92 16.21 15.46 0.16
N VAL A 93 15.64 15.98 -0.92
CA VAL A 93 16.22 15.99 -2.26
C VAL A 93 16.55 17.42 -2.66
N SER A 94 17.83 17.72 -2.87
CA SER A 94 18.27 19.02 -3.42
C SER A 94 18.30 18.98 -4.94
N LEU A 95 17.92 20.08 -5.60
CA LEU A 95 18.00 20.29 -7.04
C LEU A 95 19.12 21.26 -7.41
N THR A 96 20.01 20.83 -8.30
CA THR A 96 20.84 21.75 -9.10
C THR A 96 20.17 21.95 -10.45
N TYR A 97 20.02 23.19 -10.94
CA TYR A 97 19.20 23.48 -12.13
C TYR A 97 19.91 23.26 -13.48
N VAL A 98 21.24 23.40 -13.54
CA VAL A 98 21.98 23.39 -14.81
C VAL A 98 23.23 22.53 -14.71
N PRO A 99 23.21 21.31 -15.28
CA PRO A 99 22.02 20.55 -15.67
C PRO A 99 21.16 20.18 -14.45
N ALA A 100 19.86 19.92 -14.67
CA ALA A 100 18.95 19.48 -13.63
C ALA A 100 19.46 18.18 -12.99
N SER A 101 19.78 18.15 -11.70
CA SER A 101 20.24 16.94 -11.00
C SER A 101 19.75 16.89 -9.56
N PHE A 102 19.43 15.68 -9.10
CA PHE A 102 18.85 15.43 -7.77
C PHE A 102 19.87 14.74 -6.88
N GLU A 103 20.01 15.23 -5.65
CA GLU A 103 20.90 14.65 -4.66
C GLU A 103 20.17 14.45 -3.33
N ILE A 104 20.34 13.27 -2.73
CA ILE A 104 19.83 13.01 -1.38
C ILE A 104 20.69 13.71 -0.35
N LYS A 105 20.04 14.42 0.56
CA LYS A 105 20.62 15.02 1.74
C LYS A 105 19.94 14.44 2.98
N HIS A 106 20.73 14.17 4.02
CA HIS A 106 20.24 13.60 5.27
C HIS A 106 19.60 14.67 6.17
N GLY A 107 18.60 14.27 6.95
CA GLY A 107 17.89 15.13 7.87
C GLY A 107 16.79 15.95 7.19
N ARG A 108 16.45 17.09 7.78
CA ARG A 108 15.42 18.01 7.26
C ARG A 108 16.08 19.11 6.41
N PRO A 109 15.39 19.63 5.38
CA PRO A 109 15.91 20.75 4.61
C PRO A 109 16.01 22.00 5.50
N PRO A 110 16.93 22.94 5.21
CA PRO A 110 16.93 24.25 5.85
C PRO A 110 15.59 24.96 5.65
N ARG A 111 15.16 25.70 6.68
CA ARG A 111 14.00 26.61 6.59
C ARG A 111 14.22 27.54 5.39
N ASP A 112 13.23 27.64 4.50
CA ASP A 112 13.27 28.44 3.27
C ASP A 112 14.26 27.98 2.17
N SER A 113 14.66 26.71 2.15
CA SER A 113 15.43 26.16 1.03
C SER A 113 14.66 26.27 -0.30
N ASN A 114 15.29 26.93 -1.28
CA ASN A 114 14.76 27.10 -2.64
C ASN A 114 15.19 25.97 -3.58
N ASP A 115 16.02 25.05 -3.09
CA ASP A 115 16.55 23.90 -3.83
C ASP A 115 16.02 22.56 -3.29
N ALA A 116 15.36 22.53 -2.13
CA ALA A 116 14.68 21.34 -1.64
C ALA A 116 13.43 21.05 -2.49
N VAL A 117 13.48 19.98 -3.27
CA VAL A 117 12.38 19.53 -4.14
C VAL A 117 11.35 18.74 -3.37
N ALA A 118 11.84 17.80 -2.56
CA ALA A 118 11.04 16.92 -1.75
C ALA A 118 11.75 16.63 -0.44
N TRP A 119 11.01 16.41 0.63
CA TRP A 119 11.51 15.97 1.92
C TRP A 119 10.52 15.04 2.59
N GLY A 120 10.99 14.29 3.58
CA GLY A 120 10.19 13.22 4.13
C GLY A 120 10.91 12.41 5.19
N SER A 121 10.15 11.48 5.76
CA SER A 121 10.65 10.57 6.78
C SER A 121 10.13 9.16 6.52
N PHE A 122 10.95 8.17 6.86
CA PHE A 122 10.54 6.77 6.89
C PHE A 122 10.85 6.12 8.23
N GLN A 123 9.82 5.60 8.90
CA GLN A 123 9.95 4.80 10.11
C GLN A 123 9.57 3.34 9.78
N ASN A 124 10.51 2.42 9.94
CA ASN A 124 10.22 1.00 9.81
C ASN A 124 9.70 0.44 11.14
N ALA A 125 8.39 0.25 11.26
CA ALA A 125 7.74 -0.33 12.44
C ALA A 125 7.07 -1.68 12.14
N ILE A 126 7.53 -2.39 11.10
CA ILE A 126 6.90 -3.63 10.61
C ILE A 126 6.90 -4.73 11.69
N ASN A 127 7.95 -4.81 12.51
CA ASN A 127 8.03 -5.81 13.60
C ASN A 127 7.16 -5.46 14.80
N GLU A 128 6.75 -4.20 14.94
CA GLU A 128 6.00 -3.66 16.05
C GLU A 128 4.50 -3.61 15.75
N THR A 129 4.12 -3.24 14.52
CA THR A 129 2.72 -2.97 14.13
C THR A 129 2.29 -3.67 12.86
N GLY A 130 3.22 -4.30 12.13
CA GLY A 130 2.98 -4.85 10.79
C GLY A 130 3.12 -3.83 9.66
N PHE A 131 3.46 -2.56 9.94
CA PHE A 131 3.60 -1.50 8.94
C PHE A 131 4.86 -0.65 9.13
N GLY A 132 5.44 -0.18 8.02
CA GLY A 132 6.26 1.04 8.02
C GLY A 132 5.39 2.30 7.86
N TYR A 133 5.94 3.47 8.17
CA TYR A 133 5.30 4.77 7.99
C TYR A 133 6.18 5.66 7.12
N LEU A 134 5.61 6.18 6.04
CA LEU A 134 6.31 7.04 5.09
C LEU A 134 5.55 8.35 4.90
N GLU A 135 6.27 9.47 5.05
CA GLU A 135 5.75 10.80 4.73
C GLU A 135 6.62 11.43 3.65
N ILE A 136 6.00 11.94 2.59
CA ILE A 136 6.67 12.66 1.49
C ILE A 136 5.96 13.99 1.25
N TYR A 137 6.75 15.06 1.16
CA TYR A 137 6.32 16.42 0.93
C TYR A 137 7.08 17.00 -0.27
N THR A 138 6.45 17.89 -1.03
CA THR A 138 7.10 18.58 -2.16
C THR A 138 7.00 20.10 -2.06
N ASN A 139 7.90 20.78 -2.76
CA ASN A 139 8.00 22.24 -2.76
C ASN A 139 7.25 22.87 -3.93
N GLU A 140 6.16 23.57 -3.63
CA GLU A 140 5.30 24.27 -4.61
C GLU A 140 6.03 25.32 -5.46
N ARG A 141 7.19 25.82 -5.00
CA ARG A 141 7.98 26.81 -5.74
C ARG A 141 8.68 26.23 -6.97
N LEU A 142 8.69 24.91 -7.11
CA LEU A 142 9.40 24.19 -8.15
C LEU A 142 8.43 23.56 -9.14
N PRO A 143 8.84 23.38 -10.41
CA PRO A 143 8.02 22.71 -11.42
C PRO A 143 7.52 21.33 -10.96
N ASP A 144 6.26 21.02 -11.27
CA ASP A 144 5.59 19.79 -10.83
C ASP A 144 6.34 18.53 -11.25
N GLU A 145 6.93 18.52 -12.44
CA GLU A 145 7.71 17.39 -12.96
C GLU A 145 8.94 17.09 -12.08
N TYR A 146 9.60 18.14 -11.56
CA TYR A 146 10.70 17.98 -10.62
C TYR A 146 10.19 17.53 -9.26
N GLN A 147 9.08 18.11 -8.80
CA GLN A 147 8.44 17.69 -7.56
C GLN A 147 8.07 16.19 -7.59
N ALA A 148 7.46 15.72 -8.68
CA ALA A 148 7.05 14.33 -8.87
C ALA A 148 8.25 13.39 -8.91
N TYR A 149 9.25 13.69 -9.75
CA TYR A 149 10.50 12.91 -9.78
C TYR A 149 11.19 12.90 -8.42
N GLY A 150 11.32 14.05 -7.76
CA GLY A 150 11.92 14.17 -6.43
C GLY A 150 11.18 13.38 -5.35
N ALA A 151 9.85 13.35 -5.38
CA ALA A 151 9.03 12.55 -4.47
C ALA A 151 9.29 11.05 -4.66
N GLY A 152 9.31 10.57 -5.90
CA GLY A 152 9.65 9.19 -6.23
C GLY A 152 11.07 8.82 -5.82
N PHE A 153 12.03 9.69 -6.14
CA PHE A 153 13.44 9.52 -5.83
C PHE A 153 13.68 9.42 -4.31
N LEU A 154 13.02 10.28 -3.53
CA LEU A 154 13.09 10.24 -2.08
C LEU A 154 12.52 8.94 -1.51
N GLU A 155 11.35 8.50 -1.97
CA GLU A 155 10.76 7.23 -1.53
C GLU A 155 11.65 6.03 -1.89
N GLY A 156 12.12 5.97 -3.13
CA GLY A 156 12.99 4.92 -3.62
C GLY A 156 14.28 4.82 -2.81
N TYR A 157 14.81 5.96 -2.33
CA TYR A 157 15.94 6.01 -1.42
C TYR A 157 15.58 5.51 -0.01
N LEU A 158 14.54 6.08 0.60
CA LEU A 158 14.15 5.80 1.99
C LEU A 158 13.74 4.34 2.21
N THR A 159 13.16 3.71 1.18
CA THR A 159 12.56 2.37 1.26
C THR A 159 13.29 1.32 0.41
N LYS A 160 14.48 1.63 -0.13
CA LYS A 160 15.24 0.79 -1.07
C LYS A 160 15.31 -0.69 -0.71
N ASP A 161 15.68 -1.00 0.53
CA ASP A 161 15.84 -2.40 0.98
C ASP A 161 14.50 -3.13 1.03
N LEU A 162 13.43 -2.44 1.44
CA LEU A 162 12.08 -2.99 1.46
C LEU A 162 11.52 -3.19 0.05
N ILE A 163 11.83 -2.32 -0.91
CA ILE A 163 11.47 -2.50 -2.32
C ILE A 163 12.07 -3.80 -2.86
N ARG A 164 13.37 -4.03 -2.61
CA ARG A 164 14.03 -5.27 -3.03
C ARG A 164 13.35 -6.49 -2.41
N MET A 165 13.21 -6.53 -1.08
CA MET A 165 12.59 -7.67 -0.38
C MET A 165 11.16 -7.92 -0.87
N HIS A 166 10.36 -6.87 -1.03
CA HIS A 166 8.97 -7.00 -1.51
C HIS A 166 8.91 -7.52 -2.95
N PHE A 167 9.77 -7.03 -3.84
CA PHE A 167 9.86 -7.54 -5.21
C PHE A 167 10.29 -9.01 -5.23
N ASP A 168 11.31 -9.38 -4.46
CA ASP A 168 11.82 -10.76 -4.39
C ASP A 168 10.76 -11.74 -3.85
N ASN A 169 9.96 -11.29 -2.88
CA ASN A 169 8.88 -12.08 -2.29
C ASN A 169 7.71 -12.32 -3.26
N GLN A 170 7.46 -11.41 -4.19
CA GLN A 170 6.23 -11.41 -5.00
C GLN A 170 6.43 -11.74 -6.48
N TRP A 171 7.55 -11.30 -7.06
CA TRP A 171 7.70 -11.16 -8.52
C TRP A 171 8.98 -11.76 -9.09
N ALA A 172 9.98 -12.09 -8.28
CA ALA A 172 11.26 -12.60 -8.78
C ALA A 172 11.13 -13.87 -9.66
N ASP A 173 10.11 -14.70 -9.41
CA ASP A 173 9.88 -15.92 -10.20
C ASP A 173 8.79 -15.75 -11.29
N TYR A 174 8.24 -14.55 -11.47
CA TYR A 174 7.03 -14.33 -12.27
C TYR A 174 7.15 -14.78 -13.73
N CYS A 175 8.34 -14.57 -14.31
CA CYS A 175 8.68 -14.92 -15.70
C CYS A 175 9.45 -16.24 -15.85
N VAL A 176 9.72 -16.95 -14.76
CA VAL A 176 10.44 -18.22 -14.80
C VAL A 176 9.60 -19.24 -15.58
N ASN A 177 10.20 -19.87 -16.59
CA ASN A 177 9.55 -20.83 -17.50
C ASN A 177 8.36 -20.28 -18.32
N GLU A 178 8.18 -18.96 -18.40
CA GLU A 178 7.07 -18.29 -19.12
C GLU A 178 7.58 -17.20 -20.07
N THR A 179 8.79 -17.36 -20.63
CA THR A 179 9.48 -16.33 -21.44
C THR A 179 8.65 -15.79 -22.61
N ALA A 180 7.87 -16.65 -23.28
CA ALA A 180 7.02 -16.23 -24.40
C ALA A 180 5.85 -15.34 -23.95
N TYR A 181 5.23 -15.66 -22.80
CA TYR A 181 4.21 -14.80 -22.21
C TYR A 181 4.83 -13.49 -21.73
N CYS A 182 5.95 -13.54 -21.01
CA CYS A 182 6.59 -12.32 -20.53
C CYS A 182 7.07 -11.41 -21.66
N LYS A 183 7.50 -11.95 -22.81
CA LYS A 183 7.77 -11.11 -23.97
C LYS A 183 6.54 -10.31 -24.38
N LYS A 184 5.36 -10.94 -24.47
CA LYS A 184 4.10 -10.24 -24.80
C LYS A 184 3.73 -9.20 -23.74
N LEU A 185 3.95 -9.51 -22.46
CA LEU A 185 3.70 -8.60 -21.37
C LEU A 185 4.60 -7.36 -21.45
N TYR A 186 5.90 -7.54 -21.65
CA TYR A 186 6.83 -6.42 -21.85
C TYR A 186 6.51 -5.64 -23.13
N ASP A 187 6.15 -6.31 -24.23
CA ASP A 187 5.71 -5.63 -25.46
C ASP A 187 4.46 -4.77 -25.17
N PHE A 188 3.48 -5.29 -24.43
CA PHE A 188 2.28 -4.55 -24.00
C PHE A 188 2.63 -3.35 -23.11
N PHE A 189 3.47 -3.55 -22.09
CA PHE A 189 3.89 -2.47 -21.19
C PHE A 189 4.66 -1.38 -21.91
N ASN A 190 5.61 -1.73 -22.78
CA ASN A 190 6.36 -0.75 -23.56
C ASN A 190 5.43 0.08 -24.46
N GLU A 191 4.47 -0.58 -25.12
CA GLU A 191 3.47 0.08 -25.95
C GLU A 191 2.56 1.01 -25.12
N ASN A 192 2.15 0.57 -23.93
CA ASN A 192 1.29 1.33 -23.04
C ASN A 192 1.99 2.58 -22.49
N VAL A 193 3.23 2.44 -22.01
CA VAL A 193 4.05 3.57 -21.57
C VAL A 193 4.32 4.53 -22.73
N ARG A 194 4.55 4.02 -23.95
CA ARG A 194 4.68 4.86 -25.15
C ARG A 194 3.41 5.64 -25.45
N HIS A 195 2.26 4.98 -25.45
CA HIS A 195 0.98 5.65 -25.65
C HIS A 195 0.78 6.78 -24.63
N MET A 196 1.01 6.53 -23.34
CA MET A 196 0.89 7.55 -22.30
C MET A 196 1.83 8.74 -22.55
N ASN A 197 3.10 8.51 -22.89
CA ASN A 197 4.05 9.59 -23.18
C ASN A 197 3.61 10.43 -24.40
N GLU A 198 3.13 9.79 -25.48
CA GLU A 198 2.63 10.48 -26.68
C GLU A 198 1.41 11.36 -26.36
N GLN A 199 0.48 10.87 -25.53
CA GLN A 199 -0.68 11.65 -25.10
C GLN A 199 -0.29 12.80 -24.16
N VAL A 200 0.66 12.57 -23.24
CA VAL A 200 1.22 13.59 -22.35
C VAL A 200 1.86 14.72 -23.16
N GLU A 201 2.71 14.41 -24.14
CA GLU A 201 3.36 15.40 -25.00
C GLU A 201 2.34 16.31 -25.69
N GLN A 202 1.22 15.73 -26.14
CA GLN A 202 0.18 16.45 -26.85
C GLN A 202 -0.74 17.27 -25.93
N TYR A 203 -1.05 16.78 -24.73
CA TYR A 203 -2.20 17.28 -23.97
C TYR A 203 -1.89 17.81 -22.56
N ARG A 204 -0.69 17.65 -22.01
CA ARG A 204 -0.40 18.04 -20.60
C ARG A 204 -0.61 19.54 -20.29
N SER A 205 -0.46 20.42 -21.28
CA SER A 205 -0.70 21.86 -21.07
C SER A 205 -2.19 22.21 -20.99
N THR A 206 -3.07 21.41 -21.58
CA THR A 206 -4.51 21.74 -21.74
C THR A 206 -5.44 20.77 -21.03
N SER A 207 -5.01 19.54 -20.77
CA SER A 207 -5.76 18.49 -20.07
C SER A 207 -5.19 18.26 -18.68
N PRO A 208 -5.98 18.52 -17.61
CA PRO A 208 -5.56 18.17 -16.25
C PRO A 208 -5.24 16.69 -16.10
N TYR A 209 -6.03 15.85 -16.76
CA TYR A 209 -5.86 14.40 -16.74
C TYR A 209 -4.46 14.01 -17.24
N TRP A 210 -4.07 14.48 -18.43
CA TRP A 210 -2.77 14.11 -19.02
C TRP A 210 -1.59 14.78 -18.32
N HIS A 211 -1.76 15.95 -17.71
CA HIS A 211 -0.73 16.49 -16.79
C HIS A 211 -0.52 15.56 -15.60
N GLN A 212 -1.58 15.06 -14.97
CA GLN A 212 -1.42 14.12 -13.86
C GLN A 212 -0.77 12.80 -14.29
N VAL A 213 -1.03 12.31 -15.50
CA VAL A 213 -0.32 11.15 -16.07
C VAL A 213 1.18 11.43 -16.22
N ASP A 214 1.58 12.61 -16.72
CA ASP A 214 2.98 13.04 -16.78
C ASP A 214 3.66 12.92 -15.41
N LEU A 215 3.01 13.47 -14.37
CA LEU A 215 3.55 13.44 -13.00
C LEU A 215 3.64 12.03 -12.43
N ILE A 216 2.70 11.13 -12.75
CA ILE A 216 2.77 9.71 -12.35
C ILE A 216 4.01 9.05 -12.95
N LEU A 217 4.24 9.23 -14.25
CA LEU A 217 5.40 8.67 -14.95
C LEU A 217 6.72 9.20 -14.35
N ASN A 218 6.81 10.51 -14.10
CA ASN A 218 7.98 11.12 -13.49
C ASN A 218 8.24 10.60 -12.06
N GLN A 219 7.18 10.41 -11.25
CA GLN A 219 7.30 9.84 -9.91
C GLN A 219 7.81 8.39 -9.96
N MET A 220 7.32 7.57 -10.90
CA MET A 220 7.86 6.22 -11.09
C MET A 220 9.33 6.26 -11.51
N ALA A 221 9.72 7.15 -12.41
CA ALA A 221 11.11 7.27 -12.85
C ALA A 221 12.08 7.62 -11.71
N GLY A 222 11.72 8.59 -10.87
CA GLY A 222 12.52 8.95 -9.71
C GLY A 222 12.69 7.76 -8.76
N LEU A 223 11.60 7.01 -8.49
CA LEU A 223 11.65 5.81 -7.66
C LEU A 223 12.58 4.75 -8.24
N ASP A 224 12.55 4.56 -9.56
CA ASP A 224 13.37 3.59 -10.27
C ASP A 224 14.88 3.92 -10.22
N ASP A 225 15.22 5.18 -10.43
CA ASP A 225 16.60 5.65 -10.38
C ASP A 225 17.19 5.51 -8.97
N ALA A 226 16.45 5.95 -7.95
CA ALA A 226 16.88 5.86 -6.56
C ALA A 226 17.09 4.40 -6.10
N ARG A 227 16.14 3.50 -6.42
CA ARG A 227 16.27 2.08 -6.02
C ARG A 227 17.47 1.41 -6.69
N ARG A 228 17.82 1.77 -7.92
CA ARG A 228 19.02 1.26 -8.62
C ARG A 228 20.32 1.85 -8.09
N GLY A 229 20.23 2.89 -7.26
CA GLY A 229 21.40 3.62 -6.76
C GLY A 229 22.02 4.53 -7.82
N HIS A 230 21.23 4.94 -8.81
CA HIS A 230 21.66 5.97 -9.75
C HIS A 230 21.53 7.34 -9.06
N THR A 231 22.61 8.13 -9.14
CA THR A 231 22.57 9.56 -8.85
C THR A 231 22.40 10.26 -10.18
N GLN A 232 21.24 10.84 -10.47
CA GLN A 232 20.91 11.11 -11.86
C GLN A 232 20.38 12.51 -12.13
N TYR A 233 20.84 13.02 -13.27
CA TYR A 233 20.28 14.17 -13.93
C TYR A 233 18.80 13.91 -14.20
N PHE A 234 17.96 14.96 -14.13
CA PHE A 234 16.58 14.85 -14.58
C PHE A 234 16.56 14.24 -15.98
N PRO A 235 15.68 13.26 -16.26
CA PRO A 235 15.59 12.66 -17.58
C PRO A 235 15.44 13.77 -18.64
N SER A 236 16.42 13.90 -19.55
CA SER A 236 16.32 14.86 -20.66
C SER A 236 15.40 14.35 -21.78
N TRP A 237 14.74 13.22 -21.56
CA TRP A 237 13.99 12.50 -22.57
C TRP A 237 12.58 13.09 -22.67
N SER A 238 12.06 13.21 -23.88
CA SER A 238 10.62 13.35 -24.14
C SER A 238 9.82 12.07 -23.78
N TYR A 239 10.49 11.07 -23.18
CA TYR A 239 9.95 9.75 -22.87
C TYR A 239 10.45 9.26 -21.51
N VAL A 240 9.52 8.97 -20.60
CA VAL A 240 9.82 8.41 -19.28
C VAL A 240 9.60 6.89 -19.30
N ASN A 241 10.67 6.11 -19.08
CA ASN A 241 10.57 4.66 -18.96
C ASN A 241 10.26 4.26 -17.50
N ALA A 242 9.09 3.65 -17.28
CA ALA A 242 8.66 3.15 -15.98
C ALA A 242 8.42 1.63 -15.95
N THR A 243 8.77 0.92 -17.03
CA THR A 243 8.37 -0.48 -17.27
C THR A 243 8.82 -1.43 -16.16
N ASP A 244 10.01 -1.23 -15.63
CA ASP A 244 10.59 -2.11 -14.62
C ASP A 244 9.90 -2.00 -13.24
N LEU A 245 9.11 -0.95 -13.02
CA LEU A 245 8.28 -0.77 -11.82
C LEU A 245 6.83 -1.20 -12.01
N LEU A 246 6.42 -1.56 -13.24
CA LEU A 246 5.03 -1.96 -13.50
C LEU A 246 4.68 -3.27 -12.79
N PHE A 247 5.62 -4.15 -12.48
CA PHE A 247 5.33 -5.32 -11.63
C PHE A 247 4.87 -4.95 -10.21
N LEU A 248 5.34 -3.82 -9.69
CA LEU A 248 4.94 -3.34 -8.36
C LEU A 248 3.67 -2.50 -8.43
N ASN A 249 3.46 -1.76 -9.53
CA ASN A 249 2.38 -0.77 -9.62
C ASN A 249 1.16 -1.23 -10.42
N ALA A 250 1.30 -2.23 -11.28
CA ALA A 250 0.24 -2.82 -12.09
C ALA A 250 -0.10 -4.24 -11.63
N ASP A 251 0.14 -4.57 -10.36
CA ASP A 251 -0.02 -5.94 -9.84
C ASP A 251 -1.47 -6.44 -9.92
N GLY A 252 -2.44 -5.58 -9.60
CA GLY A 252 -3.85 -5.88 -9.81
C GLY A 252 -4.21 -5.97 -11.31
N ASP A 253 -3.61 -5.12 -12.15
CA ASP A 253 -3.81 -5.18 -13.60
C ASP A 253 -3.28 -6.49 -14.20
N LEU A 254 -2.22 -7.06 -13.63
CA LEU A 254 -1.66 -8.34 -14.06
C LEU A 254 -2.67 -9.48 -13.95
N GLU A 255 -3.64 -9.42 -13.04
CA GLU A 255 -4.69 -10.46 -12.92
C GLU A 255 -5.49 -10.63 -14.21
N ASP A 256 -5.84 -9.52 -14.87
CA ASP A 256 -6.60 -9.53 -16.12
C ASP A 256 -5.68 -9.64 -17.34
N LEU A 257 -4.48 -9.04 -17.31
CA LEU A 257 -3.48 -9.13 -18.38
C LEU A 257 -2.96 -10.56 -18.58
N GLU A 258 -2.84 -11.36 -17.52
CA GLU A 258 -2.51 -12.78 -17.63
C GLU A 258 -3.50 -13.52 -18.54
N GLY A 259 -4.81 -13.27 -18.36
CA GLY A 259 -5.87 -13.83 -19.19
C GLY A 259 -5.83 -13.29 -20.62
N ALA A 260 -5.76 -11.97 -20.78
CA ALA A 260 -5.77 -11.30 -22.08
C ALA A 260 -4.59 -11.70 -22.97
N LEU A 261 -3.40 -11.81 -22.38
CA LEU A 261 -2.16 -12.19 -23.09
C LEU A 261 -1.95 -13.71 -23.16
N LYS A 262 -2.95 -14.49 -22.70
CA LYS A 262 -3.00 -15.95 -22.78
C LYS A 262 -1.82 -16.62 -22.07
N ARG A 263 -1.55 -16.24 -20.82
CA ARG A 263 -0.63 -16.96 -19.95
C ARG A 263 -1.09 -18.42 -19.83
N ARG A 264 -0.14 -19.36 -19.89
CA ARG A 264 -0.46 -20.80 -19.88
C ARG A 264 -1.06 -21.25 -18.55
N VAL A 265 -0.46 -20.79 -17.45
CA VAL A 265 -0.92 -21.06 -16.08
C VAL A 265 -1.07 -19.72 -15.39
N GLY A 266 -2.33 -19.28 -15.22
CA GLY A 266 -2.64 -18.06 -14.47
C GLY A 266 -2.37 -18.23 -12.97
N ARG A 267 -1.96 -17.15 -12.30
CA ARG A 267 -1.77 -17.12 -10.85
C ARG A 267 -3.09 -16.96 -10.10
N LYS A 268 -4.05 -16.25 -10.70
CA LYS A 268 -5.40 -16.09 -10.14
C LYS A 268 -6.15 -17.42 -10.22
N VAL A 269 -6.61 -17.89 -9.07
CA VAL A 269 -7.43 -19.09 -8.98
C VAL A 269 -8.91 -18.75 -9.09
N LEU A 270 -9.72 -19.69 -9.60
CA LEU A 270 -11.16 -19.51 -9.69
C LEU A 270 -11.78 -19.22 -8.32
N GLY A 271 -12.54 -18.14 -8.26
CA GLY A 271 -13.20 -17.66 -7.05
C GLY A 271 -12.27 -16.92 -6.09
N SER A 272 -11.00 -16.65 -6.44
CA SER A 272 -10.15 -15.88 -5.53
C SER A 272 -10.79 -14.52 -5.28
N GLY A 273 -11.20 -14.26 -4.03
CA GLY A 273 -11.60 -12.92 -3.62
C GLY A 273 -10.38 -12.03 -3.45
N SER A 274 -10.59 -10.73 -3.58
CA SER A 274 -9.64 -9.67 -3.22
C SER A 274 -10.40 -8.62 -2.42
N CYS A 275 -10.34 -8.74 -1.09
CA CYS A 275 -10.83 -7.76 -0.13
C CYS A 275 -12.32 -7.87 0.27
N SER A 276 -12.63 -7.38 1.46
CA SER A 276 -13.98 -7.14 1.97
C SER A 276 -14.07 -5.68 2.43
N ALA A 277 -15.16 -4.98 2.14
CA ALA A 277 -15.33 -3.59 2.55
C ALA A 277 -16.73 -3.30 3.10
N LEU A 278 -16.82 -2.28 3.95
CA LEU A 278 -18.08 -1.87 4.58
C LEU A 278 -18.09 -0.36 4.83
N VAL A 279 -19.08 0.31 4.24
CA VAL A 279 -19.51 1.66 4.63
C VAL A 279 -20.67 1.51 5.59
N LYS A 280 -20.57 2.05 6.81
CA LYS A 280 -21.58 1.87 7.87
C LYS A 280 -22.01 3.20 8.46
N VAL A 281 -23.30 3.51 8.36
CA VAL A 281 -23.92 4.66 9.05
C VAL A 281 -24.38 4.22 10.44
N LEU A 282 -23.93 4.89 11.49
CA LEU A 282 -24.30 4.54 12.85
C LEU A 282 -25.73 4.99 13.21
N PRO A 283 -26.36 4.40 14.24
CA PRO A 283 -27.69 4.80 14.70
C PRO A 283 -27.81 6.30 14.96
N GLY A 284 -28.88 6.90 14.44
CA GLY A 284 -29.12 8.35 14.52
C GLY A 284 -28.19 9.18 13.63
N ASN A 285 -27.53 8.57 12.63
CA ASN A 285 -26.53 9.19 11.75
C ASN A 285 -25.43 9.90 12.55
N ARG A 286 -25.07 9.37 13.73
CA ARG A 286 -24.09 10.00 14.63
C ARG A 286 -22.67 9.99 14.07
N ASP A 287 -22.35 9.02 13.21
CA ASP A 287 -21.09 8.90 12.49
C ASP A 287 -21.28 8.01 11.25
N ILE A 288 -20.29 8.02 10.36
CA ILE A 288 -20.18 7.12 9.22
C ILE A 288 -18.77 6.52 9.15
N TYR A 289 -18.73 5.19 9.15
CA TYR A 289 -17.50 4.40 9.12
C TYR A 289 -17.21 3.91 7.71
N PHE A 290 -15.92 3.87 7.39
CA PHE A 290 -15.40 3.47 6.10
C PHE A 290 -14.23 2.52 6.33
N SER A 291 -14.41 1.23 5.99
CA SER A 291 -13.43 0.19 6.31
C SER A 291 -13.25 -0.82 5.20
N GLN A 292 -12.02 -1.28 5.08
CA GLN A 292 -11.59 -2.27 4.10
C GLN A 292 -10.65 -3.28 4.77
N VAL A 293 -10.73 -4.53 4.33
CA VAL A 293 -9.86 -5.64 4.73
C VAL A 293 -9.25 -6.17 3.45
N THR A 294 -7.95 -5.97 3.24
CA THR A 294 -7.30 -6.48 2.02
C THR A 294 -7.19 -7.99 2.08
N TRP A 295 -7.55 -8.70 1.00
CA TRP A 295 -7.16 -10.10 0.83
C TRP A 295 -6.08 -10.21 -0.23
N SER A 296 -4.97 -10.84 0.10
CA SER A 296 -3.84 -11.00 -0.81
C SER A 296 -3.01 -12.21 -0.42
N THR A 297 -1.95 -12.48 -1.17
CA THR A 297 -0.95 -13.49 -0.79
C THR A 297 -0.21 -13.05 0.47
N TYR A 298 0.14 -13.98 1.35
CA TYR A 298 0.86 -13.64 2.58
C TYR A 298 2.28 -13.11 2.30
N ALA A 299 2.89 -13.47 1.18
CA ALA A 299 4.16 -12.90 0.74
C ALA A 299 4.10 -11.39 0.43
N SER A 300 2.91 -10.79 0.29
CA SER A 300 2.74 -9.35 0.05
C SER A 300 2.79 -8.50 1.32
N MET A 301 2.82 -9.12 2.51
CA MET A 301 2.70 -8.44 3.81
C MET A 301 3.92 -7.59 4.25
N LEU A 302 4.79 -7.15 3.33
CA LEU A 302 5.62 -5.98 3.61
C LEU A 302 4.80 -4.74 3.31
N ARG A 303 4.36 -4.04 4.36
CA ARG A 303 3.36 -2.97 4.25
C ARG A 303 3.90 -1.62 4.71
N ILE A 304 3.43 -0.55 4.09
CA ILE A 304 3.76 0.82 4.45
C ILE A 304 2.47 1.65 4.43
N LEU A 305 2.16 2.33 5.53
CA LEU A 305 1.17 3.41 5.51
C LEU A 305 1.86 4.67 5.01
N LYS A 306 1.30 5.30 3.98
CA LYS A 306 1.91 6.45 3.30
C LYS A 306 1.06 7.68 3.48
N LYS A 307 1.73 8.81 3.66
CA LYS A 307 1.17 10.15 3.51
C LYS A 307 1.97 10.88 2.45
N TYR A 308 1.29 11.34 1.42
CA TYR A 308 1.86 12.24 0.44
C TYR A 308 1.20 13.60 0.57
N SER A 309 2.02 14.66 0.60
CA SER A 309 1.59 16.04 0.50
C SER A 309 2.29 16.70 -0.68
N LEU A 310 1.69 16.55 -1.85
CA LEU A 310 2.23 16.91 -3.16
C LEU A 310 1.62 18.22 -3.63
N ARG A 311 2.45 19.24 -3.84
CA ARG A 311 2.04 20.59 -4.27
C ARG A 311 1.97 20.70 -5.79
N PHE A 312 1.27 19.73 -6.41
CA PHE A 312 1.06 19.70 -7.86
C PHE A 312 -0.09 20.59 -8.28
N HIS A 313 -0.03 21.07 -9.52
CA HIS A 313 -1.05 21.87 -10.15
C HIS A 313 -1.92 21.04 -11.08
N LYS A 314 -3.09 21.57 -11.45
CA LYS A 314 -4.03 20.86 -12.32
C LYS A 314 -3.46 20.57 -13.71
N THR A 315 -2.86 21.57 -14.35
CA THR A 315 -2.21 21.46 -15.67
C THR A 315 -0.79 22.04 -15.60
N PHE A 316 0.02 21.78 -16.63
CA PHE A 316 1.41 22.24 -16.69
C PHE A 316 1.59 23.76 -16.53
N GLU A 317 0.63 24.56 -17.00
CA GLU A 317 0.69 26.03 -16.93
C GLU A 317 -0.20 26.61 -15.80
N SER A 318 -0.88 25.76 -15.03
CA SER A 318 -1.81 26.19 -13.99
C SER A 318 -1.09 26.62 -12.72
N THR A 319 -1.64 27.62 -12.03
CA THR A 319 -1.29 27.96 -10.64
C THR A 319 -2.30 27.42 -9.63
N GLU A 320 -3.33 26.71 -10.09
CA GLU A 320 -4.33 26.06 -9.23
C GLU A 320 -3.83 24.66 -8.84
N LEU A 321 -3.67 24.45 -7.53
CA LEU A 321 -3.32 23.14 -6.97
C LEU A 321 -4.42 22.12 -7.21
N ILE A 322 -4.02 20.85 -7.31
CA ILE A 322 -4.97 19.73 -7.31
C ILE A 322 -5.74 19.66 -5.98
N PRO A 323 -7.05 19.33 -5.98
CA PRO A 323 -7.82 19.19 -4.75
C PRO A 323 -7.28 18.08 -3.82
N GLY A 324 -6.82 16.97 -4.40
CA GLY A 324 -6.21 15.84 -3.70
C GLY A 324 -4.71 16.01 -3.46
N HIS A 325 -4.26 17.23 -3.12
CA HIS A 325 -2.84 17.53 -2.87
C HIS A 325 -2.26 16.80 -1.65
N THR A 326 -3.09 16.37 -0.70
CA THR A 326 -2.65 15.56 0.44
C THR A 326 -3.51 14.31 0.55
N LEU A 327 -2.87 13.15 0.67
CA LEU A 327 -3.57 11.87 0.83
C LEU A 327 -2.82 10.96 1.78
N THR A 328 -3.57 10.13 2.49
CA THR A 328 -3.05 9.05 3.34
C THR A 328 -3.69 7.73 2.93
N PHE A 329 -2.89 6.67 2.89
CA PHE A 329 -3.33 5.39 2.34
C PHE A 329 -2.45 4.24 2.81
N SER A 330 -3.01 3.03 2.84
CA SER A 330 -2.26 1.81 3.06
C SER A 330 -1.63 1.34 1.76
N SER A 331 -0.39 0.88 1.78
CA SER A 331 0.40 0.57 0.58
C SER A 331 1.48 -0.48 0.87
N ALA A 332 2.41 -0.64 -0.06
CA ALA A 332 3.55 -1.52 -0.01
C ALA A 332 4.83 -0.84 -0.57
N PRO A 333 6.03 -1.38 -0.30
CA PRO A 333 7.28 -0.86 -0.82
C PRO A 333 7.28 -0.77 -2.36
N GLY A 334 7.62 0.40 -2.90
CA GLY A 334 7.78 0.60 -4.36
C GLY A 334 6.47 0.80 -5.14
N ARG A 335 5.33 0.80 -4.45
CA ARG A 335 4.02 1.19 -5.00
C ARG A 335 3.75 2.66 -4.75
N ILE A 336 3.57 3.48 -5.79
CA ILE A 336 3.22 4.91 -5.60
C ILE A 336 1.72 5.14 -5.40
N PHE A 337 0.97 4.06 -5.21
CA PHE A 337 -0.47 4.00 -4.94
C PHE A 337 -0.76 2.94 -3.86
N SER A 338 -2.02 2.70 -3.51
CA SER A 338 -2.40 1.79 -2.42
C SER A 338 -2.24 0.33 -2.85
N GLY A 339 -2.97 -0.09 -3.88
CA GLY A 339 -3.07 -1.49 -4.33
C GLY A 339 -3.92 -2.37 -3.42
N ASP A 340 -4.48 -1.82 -2.33
CA ASP A 340 -5.41 -2.54 -1.45
C ASP A 340 -6.84 -2.60 -1.98
N ASP A 341 -7.52 -1.51 -2.35
CA ASP A 341 -7.18 -0.07 -2.18
C ASP A 341 -7.93 0.64 -1.02
N PHE A 342 -7.29 1.60 -0.34
CA PHE A 342 -7.90 2.47 0.68
C PHE A 342 -7.18 3.83 0.79
N TYR A 343 -7.92 4.94 0.61
CA TYR A 343 -7.39 6.30 0.63
C TYR A 343 -8.28 7.29 1.39
N LEU A 344 -7.65 8.22 2.10
CA LEU A 344 -8.26 9.44 2.61
C LEU A 344 -7.61 10.64 1.95
N ILE A 345 -8.40 11.58 1.42
CA ILE A 345 -7.93 12.59 0.47
C ILE A 345 -8.35 14.00 0.92
N SER A 346 -7.46 14.97 0.80
CA SER A 346 -7.66 16.38 1.20
C SER A 346 -8.83 17.07 0.49
N SER A 347 -9.28 16.54 -0.66
CA SER A 347 -10.50 17.00 -1.33
C SER A 347 -11.78 16.68 -0.56
N GLY A 348 -11.67 15.97 0.57
CA GLY A 348 -12.78 15.54 1.41
C GLY A 348 -13.41 14.22 0.98
N LEU A 349 -12.72 13.46 0.12
CA LEU A 349 -13.12 12.15 -0.36
C LEU A 349 -12.36 11.04 0.38
N ALA A 350 -13.04 9.91 0.61
CA ALA A 350 -12.42 8.64 0.94
C ALA A 350 -12.77 7.62 -0.16
N THR A 351 -11.78 6.84 -0.61
CA THR A 351 -11.95 5.88 -1.70
C THR A 351 -11.40 4.51 -1.30
N MET A 352 -12.11 3.45 -1.66
CA MET A 352 -11.68 2.06 -1.49
C MET A 352 -12.34 1.17 -2.53
N GLU A 353 -11.84 -0.03 -2.75
CA GLU A 353 -12.48 -0.99 -3.65
C GLU A 353 -12.50 -2.43 -3.10
N THR A 354 -13.22 -3.30 -3.81
CA THR A 354 -12.94 -4.74 -3.83
C THR A 354 -12.98 -5.25 -5.28
N THR A 355 -12.08 -6.17 -5.63
CA THR A 355 -11.94 -6.63 -7.02
C THR A 355 -13.07 -7.56 -7.43
N ILE A 356 -13.82 -7.21 -8.48
CA ILE A 356 -14.91 -8.04 -9.02
C ILE A 356 -14.44 -8.97 -10.15
N GLY A 357 -13.32 -8.64 -10.79
CA GLY A 357 -12.72 -9.43 -11.87
C GLY A 357 -13.58 -9.52 -13.13
N ASN A 358 -13.17 -10.41 -14.04
CA ASN A 358 -13.92 -10.72 -15.26
C ASN A 358 -13.85 -12.22 -15.58
N GLY A 359 -15.00 -12.90 -15.58
CA GLY A 359 -15.13 -14.30 -15.99
C GLY A 359 -15.48 -14.49 -17.47
N ASN A 360 -15.71 -13.40 -18.22
CA ASN A 360 -16.09 -13.44 -19.62
C ASN A 360 -14.88 -13.16 -20.51
N THR A 361 -14.27 -14.22 -21.05
CA THR A 361 -13.06 -14.13 -21.88
C THR A 361 -13.26 -13.36 -23.18
N ASP A 362 -14.50 -13.24 -23.67
CA ASP A 362 -14.80 -12.48 -24.89
C ASP A 362 -14.50 -10.99 -24.72
N LEU A 363 -14.51 -10.48 -23.48
CA LEU A 363 -14.21 -9.09 -23.17
C LEU A 363 -12.71 -8.77 -23.20
N TYR A 364 -11.83 -9.79 -23.17
CA TYR A 364 -10.38 -9.55 -23.22
C TYR A 364 -9.91 -8.90 -24.53
N GLN A 365 -10.72 -8.93 -25.59
CA GLN A 365 -10.43 -8.21 -26.84
C GLN A 365 -10.36 -6.69 -26.67
N TYR A 366 -10.94 -6.14 -25.59
CA TYR A 366 -10.94 -4.70 -25.29
C TYR A 366 -9.73 -4.27 -24.45
N ILE A 367 -8.93 -5.21 -23.95
CA ILE A 367 -7.71 -4.90 -23.21
C ILE A 367 -6.59 -4.64 -24.21
N THR A 368 -6.30 -3.36 -24.43
CA THR A 368 -5.29 -2.89 -25.39
C THR A 368 -4.29 -1.95 -24.70
N PRO A 369 -3.06 -1.82 -25.23
CA PRO A 369 -2.08 -0.93 -24.64
C PRO A 369 -2.41 0.56 -24.86
N GLN A 370 -3.36 0.92 -25.74
CA GLN A 370 -3.83 2.31 -25.93
C GLN A 370 -4.92 2.71 -24.91
N THR A 371 -4.68 2.40 -23.65
CA THR A 371 -5.54 2.71 -22.50
C THR A 371 -4.67 3.15 -21.32
N ASN A 372 -5.27 3.54 -20.19
CA ASN A 372 -4.52 3.77 -18.96
C ASN A 372 -4.79 2.64 -17.98
N LEU A 373 -3.73 1.97 -17.53
CA LEU A 373 -3.81 0.94 -16.49
C LEU A 373 -4.48 1.50 -15.23
N GLU A 374 -5.10 0.63 -14.45
CA GLU A 374 -6.02 1.03 -13.39
C GLU A 374 -5.34 1.92 -12.35
N PHE A 375 -4.13 1.59 -11.92
CA PHE A 375 -3.40 2.37 -10.93
C PHE A 375 -3.18 3.83 -11.38
N VAL A 376 -2.99 4.06 -12.69
CA VAL A 376 -2.84 5.41 -13.26
C VAL A 376 -4.16 6.17 -13.10
N ARG A 377 -5.28 5.54 -13.49
CA ARG A 377 -6.63 6.14 -13.42
C ARG A 377 -7.05 6.42 -11.98
N ASN A 378 -6.75 5.50 -11.07
CA ASN A 378 -6.95 5.63 -9.63
C ASN A 378 -6.20 6.87 -9.09
N ILE A 379 -4.90 7.01 -9.37
CA ILE A 379 -4.12 8.18 -8.92
C ILE A 379 -4.69 9.48 -9.52
N VAL A 380 -5.00 9.51 -10.83
CA VAL A 380 -5.54 10.71 -11.48
C VAL A 380 -6.86 11.14 -10.84
N ALA A 381 -7.80 10.21 -10.63
CA ALA A 381 -9.09 10.48 -10.01
C ALA A 381 -8.93 10.98 -8.57
N ASN A 382 -8.05 10.35 -7.77
CA ASN A 382 -7.76 10.78 -6.40
C ASN A 382 -7.16 12.20 -6.34
N ARG A 383 -6.32 12.58 -7.31
CA ARG A 383 -5.71 13.91 -7.36
C ARG A 383 -6.72 14.99 -7.75
N LEU A 384 -7.53 14.75 -8.78
CA LEU A 384 -8.33 15.80 -9.42
C LEU A 384 -9.73 15.97 -8.84
N ALA A 385 -10.35 14.93 -8.30
CA ALA A 385 -11.77 14.95 -7.96
C ALA A 385 -12.10 15.74 -6.68
N THR A 386 -13.21 16.47 -6.72
CA THR A 386 -13.81 17.17 -5.58
C THR A 386 -15.11 16.52 -5.09
N THR A 387 -15.75 15.67 -5.90
CA THR A 387 -16.99 14.95 -5.56
C THR A 387 -16.90 13.48 -5.96
N GLY A 388 -17.73 12.62 -5.36
CA GLY A 388 -17.76 11.19 -5.73
C GLY A 388 -18.17 10.93 -7.18
N LYS A 389 -19.06 11.78 -7.74
CA LYS A 389 -19.44 11.71 -9.16
C LYS A 389 -18.27 12.06 -10.07
N GLU A 390 -17.57 13.16 -9.78
CA GLU A 390 -16.40 13.60 -10.55
C GLU A 390 -15.27 12.57 -10.48
N TRP A 391 -15.01 11.98 -9.30
CA TRP A 391 -14.05 10.89 -9.16
C TRP A 391 -14.40 9.73 -10.08
N SER A 392 -15.68 9.34 -10.09
CA SER A 392 -16.17 8.22 -10.91
C SER A 392 -16.06 8.52 -12.41
N ASP A 393 -16.33 9.76 -12.83
CA ASP A 393 -16.21 10.18 -14.22
C ASP A 393 -14.74 10.18 -14.68
N LEU A 394 -13.83 10.74 -13.87
CA LEU A 394 -12.39 10.76 -14.15
C LEU A 394 -11.79 9.35 -14.21
N PHE A 395 -12.16 8.47 -13.29
CA PHE A 395 -11.69 7.08 -13.29
C PHE A 395 -12.16 6.28 -14.50
N ALA A 396 -13.36 6.59 -15.02
CA ALA A 396 -13.93 5.92 -16.18
C ALA A 396 -13.23 6.27 -17.50
N GLU A 397 -12.51 7.40 -17.55
CA GLU A 397 -11.72 7.79 -18.73
C GLU A 397 -10.59 6.78 -18.99
N HIS A 398 -10.41 6.42 -20.28
CA HIS A 398 -9.35 5.51 -20.73
C HIS A 398 -9.36 4.12 -20.05
N ASN A 399 -10.54 3.62 -19.67
CA ASN A 399 -10.73 2.29 -19.05
C ASN A 399 -9.91 1.19 -19.77
N SER A 400 -8.98 0.58 -19.04
CA SER A 400 -8.12 -0.51 -19.52
C SER A 400 -8.79 -1.88 -19.53
N GLY A 401 -9.86 -2.07 -18.75
CA GLY A 401 -10.41 -3.40 -18.49
C GLY A 401 -9.52 -4.31 -17.65
N THR A 402 -8.59 -3.73 -16.91
CA THR A 402 -7.65 -4.43 -16.03
C THR A 402 -7.82 -3.92 -14.61
N TYR A 403 -7.54 -4.78 -13.63
CA TYR A 403 -7.87 -4.60 -12.21
C TYR A 403 -9.35 -4.21 -12.03
N ASN A 404 -10.23 -5.12 -12.47
CA ASN A 404 -11.66 -4.86 -12.55
C ASN A 404 -12.30 -4.84 -11.15
N ASN A 405 -12.69 -3.65 -10.68
CA ASN A 405 -13.02 -3.36 -9.28
C ASN A 405 -14.45 -2.79 -9.10
N GLN A 406 -15.02 -2.96 -7.90
CA GLN A 406 -16.12 -2.15 -7.38
C GLN A 406 -15.54 -1.08 -6.46
N TRP A 407 -15.46 0.15 -6.95
CA TRP A 407 -15.01 1.33 -6.22
C TRP A 407 -16.14 1.96 -5.39
N MET A 408 -15.84 2.37 -4.18
CA MET A 408 -16.72 3.13 -3.27
C MET A 408 -16.06 4.47 -2.97
N VAL A 409 -16.75 5.56 -3.30
CA VAL A 409 -16.28 6.94 -3.10
C VAL A 409 -17.21 7.67 -2.15
N LEU A 410 -16.76 7.82 -0.91
CA LEU A 410 -17.49 8.52 0.14
C LEU A 410 -17.05 9.99 0.21
N ASP A 411 -18.01 10.91 0.12
CA ASP A 411 -17.77 12.35 0.26
C ASP A 411 -18.06 12.80 1.70
N TYR A 412 -17.03 12.82 2.55
CA TYR A 412 -17.16 13.24 3.95
C TYR A 412 -17.61 14.70 4.09
N LYS A 413 -17.40 15.56 3.09
CA LYS A 413 -17.91 16.95 3.11
C LYS A 413 -19.42 17.01 3.18
N LYS A 414 -20.11 15.97 2.70
CA LYS A 414 -21.57 15.89 2.68
C LYS A 414 -22.16 15.25 3.93
N PHE A 415 -21.34 14.64 4.78
CA PHE A 415 -21.81 14.02 6.02
C PHE A 415 -21.84 15.03 7.16
N THR A 416 -23.01 15.23 7.76
CA THR A 416 -23.15 15.99 9.02
C THR A 416 -23.75 15.09 10.09
N PRO A 417 -23.06 14.88 11.22
CA PRO A 417 -23.57 14.07 12.32
C PRO A 417 -24.98 14.49 12.76
N GLY A 418 -25.87 13.51 12.90
CA GLY A 418 -27.26 13.70 13.32
C GLY A 418 -28.20 14.26 12.26
N LYS A 419 -27.75 14.46 11.01
CA LYS A 419 -28.58 14.94 9.90
C LYS A 419 -28.93 13.82 8.91
N PRO A 420 -30.04 13.96 8.14
CA PRO A 420 -30.32 13.06 7.03
C PRO A 420 -29.16 13.01 6.02
N LEU A 421 -28.94 11.84 5.41
CA LEU A 421 -27.88 11.66 4.42
C LEU A 421 -28.30 12.33 3.09
N PRO A 422 -27.55 13.32 2.56
CA PRO A 422 -27.88 13.99 1.31
C PRO A 422 -27.38 13.20 0.09
N ASP A 423 -28.02 13.39 -1.07
CA ASP A 423 -27.63 12.73 -2.31
C ASP A 423 -26.17 12.99 -2.70
N GLY A 424 -25.58 11.98 -3.33
CA GLY A 424 -24.18 11.93 -3.71
C GLY A 424 -23.21 11.89 -2.54
N LEU A 425 -23.64 11.37 -1.39
CA LEU A 425 -22.78 11.05 -0.25
C LEU A 425 -21.87 9.87 -0.60
N LEU A 426 -22.42 8.81 -1.20
CA LEU A 426 -21.67 7.62 -1.61
C LEU A 426 -21.92 7.34 -3.10
N TYR A 427 -20.84 7.35 -3.88
CA TYR A 427 -20.85 6.83 -5.25
C TYR A 427 -20.20 5.45 -5.29
N VAL A 428 -20.77 4.57 -6.11
CA VAL A 428 -20.24 3.25 -6.41
C VAL A 428 -19.99 3.16 -7.91
N LEU A 429 -18.77 2.76 -8.29
CA LEU A 429 -18.37 2.53 -9.68
C LEU A 429 -17.96 1.08 -9.83
N GLU A 430 -18.42 0.41 -10.88
CA GLU A 430 -18.02 -0.96 -11.22
C GLU A 430 -17.44 -1.01 -12.62
N GLN A 431 -16.26 -1.61 -12.74
CA GLN A 431 -15.52 -1.75 -14.00
C GLN A 431 -15.35 -3.20 -14.40
N ILE A 432 -15.54 -3.45 -15.70
CA ILE A 432 -15.05 -4.63 -16.43
C ILE A 432 -14.43 -4.15 -17.76
N PRO A 433 -13.82 -5.02 -18.59
CA PRO A 433 -13.32 -4.54 -19.88
C PRO A 433 -14.43 -3.92 -20.72
N HIS A 434 -14.15 -2.74 -21.26
CA HIS A 434 -15.05 -1.87 -22.04
C HIS A 434 -16.20 -1.20 -21.26
N TYR A 435 -16.71 -1.80 -20.18
CA TYR A 435 -17.91 -1.30 -19.50
C TYR A 435 -17.64 -0.71 -18.12
N ILE A 436 -18.33 0.40 -17.83
CA ILE A 436 -18.38 1.06 -16.52
C ILE A 436 -19.84 1.25 -16.14
N ASN A 437 -20.18 1.00 -14.88
CA ASN A 437 -21.47 1.39 -14.28
C ASN A 437 -21.23 2.28 -13.06
N ILE A 438 -21.88 3.44 -13.01
CA ILE A 438 -21.75 4.42 -11.91
C ILE A 438 -23.11 4.59 -11.25
N THR A 439 -23.17 4.52 -9.93
CA THR A 439 -24.43 4.59 -9.15
C THR A 439 -24.24 5.45 -7.91
N ASP A 440 -25.18 6.37 -7.66
CA ASP A 440 -25.30 7.02 -6.37
C ASP A 440 -25.97 6.05 -5.37
N ALA A 441 -25.15 5.47 -4.50
CA ALA A 441 -25.57 4.47 -3.52
C ALA A 441 -26.11 5.09 -2.22
N THR A 442 -26.30 6.41 -2.15
CA THR A 442 -26.80 7.09 -0.95
C THR A 442 -28.18 6.58 -0.54
N ASN A 443 -29.07 6.26 -1.50
CA ASN A 443 -30.38 5.68 -1.20
C ASN A 443 -30.27 4.38 -0.40
N VAL A 444 -29.32 3.50 -0.78
CA VAL A 444 -29.09 2.25 -0.07
C VAL A 444 -28.59 2.51 1.36
N LEU A 445 -27.71 3.49 1.56
CA LEU A 445 -27.30 3.89 2.90
C LEU A 445 -28.48 4.40 3.74
N ARG A 446 -29.43 5.13 3.15
CA ARG A 446 -30.63 5.59 3.87
C ARG A 446 -31.55 4.42 4.26
N ASP A 447 -31.74 3.46 3.37
CA ASP A 447 -32.71 2.38 3.56
C ASP A 447 -32.23 1.30 4.54
N GLN A 448 -30.95 0.91 4.47
CA GLN A 448 -30.42 -0.20 5.28
C GLN A 448 -29.27 0.19 6.22
N SER A 449 -28.79 1.44 6.21
CA SER A 449 -27.68 1.95 7.04
C SER A 449 -26.27 1.44 6.72
N TYR A 450 -26.07 0.71 5.62
CA TYR A 450 -24.74 0.22 5.22
C TYR A 450 -24.64 -0.08 3.72
N TRP A 451 -23.41 -0.11 3.22
CA TRP A 451 -23.03 -0.63 1.90
C TRP A 451 -21.88 -1.65 2.08
N PRO A 452 -22.10 -2.94 1.79
CA PRO A 452 -21.06 -3.95 1.81
C PRO A 452 -20.42 -4.17 0.43
N SER A 453 -19.16 -4.62 0.39
CA SER A 453 -18.47 -5.02 -0.83
C SER A 453 -17.61 -6.27 -0.58
N TYR A 454 -17.64 -7.22 -1.53
CA TYR A 454 -17.12 -8.59 -1.31
C TYR A 454 -16.88 -9.35 -2.63
N ASN A 455 -16.29 -8.71 -3.63
CA ASN A 455 -15.87 -9.33 -4.90
C ASN A 455 -16.96 -9.82 -5.85
N VAL A 456 -18.21 -9.40 -5.63
CA VAL A 456 -19.32 -9.69 -6.56
C VAL A 456 -19.93 -8.36 -7.00
N PRO A 457 -20.10 -8.12 -8.31
CA PRO A 457 -20.74 -6.89 -8.79
C PRO A 457 -22.17 -6.76 -8.25
N SER A 458 -22.50 -5.57 -7.77
CA SER A 458 -23.82 -5.14 -7.33
C SER A 458 -24.71 -4.71 -8.50
N SER A 459 -24.13 -4.19 -9.60
CA SER A 459 -24.88 -3.88 -10.82
C SER A 459 -25.24 -5.17 -11.55
N GLU A 460 -26.52 -5.40 -11.77
CA GLU A 460 -27.02 -6.54 -12.56
C GLU A 460 -26.39 -6.57 -13.96
N PHE A 461 -26.19 -5.40 -14.58
CA PHE A 461 -25.55 -5.29 -15.89
C PHE A 461 -24.11 -5.80 -15.85
N ILE A 462 -23.30 -5.33 -14.90
CA ILE A 462 -21.90 -5.75 -14.76
C ILE A 462 -21.83 -7.22 -14.36
N PHE A 463 -22.69 -7.67 -13.45
CA PHE A 463 -22.80 -9.08 -13.04
C PHE A 463 -23.04 -10.00 -14.24
N ASN A 464 -23.97 -9.65 -15.12
CA ASN A 464 -24.29 -10.44 -16.30
C ASN A 464 -23.16 -10.39 -17.34
N MET A 465 -22.64 -9.19 -17.64
CA MET A 465 -21.61 -9.01 -18.68
C MET A 465 -20.26 -9.65 -18.33
N SER A 466 -19.90 -9.67 -17.04
CA SER A 466 -18.69 -10.33 -16.53
C SER A 466 -18.78 -11.86 -16.51
N GLY A 467 -19.94 -12.45 -16.85
CA GLY A 467 -20.13 -13.90 -16.91
C GLY A 467 -20.39 -14.56 -15.56
N ASN A 468 -20.75 -13.82 -14.51
CA ASN A 468 -21.04 -14.40 -13.19
C ASN A 468 -22.23 -15.38 -13.20
N GLN A 469 -23.21 -15.19 -14.08
CA GLN A 469 -24.34 -16.14 -14.25
C GLN A 469 -23.87 -17.58 -14.50
N LYS A 470 -22.83 -17.77 -15.32
CA LYS A 470 -22.25 -19.11 -15.58
C LYS A 470 -21.63 -19.74 -14.33
N GLN A 471 -21.10 -18.91 -13.43
CA GLN A 471 -20.57 -19.39 -12.14
C GLN A 471 -21.69 -19.74 -11.17
N VAL A 472 -22.78 -18.97 -11.15
CA VAL A 472 -23.98 -19.29 -10.37
C VAL A 472 -24.60 -20.62 -10.82
N GLU A 473 -24.77 -20.83 -12.13
CA GLU A 473 -25.29 -22.09 -12.67
C GLU A 473 -24.44 -23.31 -12.25
N LYS A 474 -23.12 -23.11 -12.14
CA LYS A 474 -22.16 -24.18 -11.86
C LYS A 474 -21.91 -24.43 -10.36
N PHE A 475 -21.85 -23.37 -9.56
CA PHE A 475 -21.38 -23.41 -8.17
C PHE A 475 -22.38 -22.82 -7.17
N GLY A 476 -23.50 -22.25 -7.65
CA GLY A 476 -24.59 -21.75 -6.83
C GLY A 476 -24.29 -20.42 -6.13
N ASP A 477 -24.92 -20.25 -4.96
CA ASP A 477 -25.01 -19.00 -4.21
C ASP A 477 -23.67 -18.40 -3.76
N TRP A 478 -22.57 -19.15 -3.84
CA TRP A 478 -21.25 -18.56 -3.56
C TRP A 478 -20.89 -17.41 -4.52
N PHE A 479 -21.45 -17.44 -5.74
CA PHE A 479 -21.23 -16.45 -6.80
C PHE A 479 -22.41 -15.49 -7.00
N THR A 480 -23.47 -15.56 -6.19
CA THR A 480 -24.54 -14.55 -6.24
C THR A 480 -24.18 -13.37 -5.37
N TYR A 481 -24.68 -12.18 -5.72
CA TYR A 481 -24.41 -10.97 -4.96
C TYR A 481 -24.99 -11.06 -3.54
N ASP A 482 -26.23 -11.47 -3.37
CA ASP A 482 -26.96 -11.38 -2.11
C ASP A 482 -26.82 -12.60 -1.17
N LYS A 483 -26.23 -13.71 -1.65
CA LYS A 483 -26.16 -14.98 -0.88
C LYS A 483 -24.77 -15.60 -0.78
N THR A 484 -23.73 -14.93 -1.27
CA THR A 484 -22.36 -15.32 -0.94
C THR A 484 -22.16 -15.27 0.60
N PRO A 485 -21.31 -16.14 1.20
CA PRO A 485 -21.08 -16.15 2.65
C PRO A 485 -20.84 -14.77 3.27
N ARG A 486 -20.04 -13.93 2.63
CA ARG A 486 -19.75 -12.56 3.12
C ARG A 486 -20.96 -11.65 3.09
N ALA A 487 -21.78 -11.70 2.04
CA ALA A 487 -23.03 -10.94 1.96
C ALA A 487 -23.97 -11.31 3.10
N LEU A 488 -24.09 -12.61 3.39
CA LEU A 488 -24.93 -13.12 4.47
C LEU A 488 -24.38 -12.74 5.86
N ILE A 489 -23.07 -12.80 6.08
CA ILE A 489 -22.44 -12.37 7.34
C ILE A 489 -22.63 -10.87 7.55
N PHE A 490 -22.35 -10.03 6.54
CA PHE A 490 -22.61 -8.60 6.63
C PHE A 490 -24.08 -8.31 6.94
N LYS A 491 -25.01 -8.93 6.21
CA LYS A 491 -26.45 -8.76 6.42
C LYS A 491 -26.90 -9.16 7.83
N ARG A 492 -26.30 -10.22 8.40
CA ARG A 492 -26.60 -10.68 9.76
C ARG A 492 -26.03 -9.73 10.83
N ASP A 493 -24.79 -9.27 10.65
CA ASP A 493 -23.99 -8.74 11.75
C ASP A 493 -23.75 -7.23 11.71
N HIS A 494 -24.00 -6.54 10.58
CA HIS A 494 -23.73 -5.11 10.45
C HIS A 494 -24.47 -4.26 11.52
N GLY A 495 -25.65 -4.70 11.98
CA GLY A 495 -26.42 -4.03 13.03
C GLY A 495 -25.73 -4.01 14.40
N ASN A 496 -24.76 -4.91 14.63
CA ASN A 496 -23.98 -4.96 15.86
C ASN A 496 -22.86 -3.90 15.90
N VAL A 497 -22.58 -3.23 14.78
CA VAL A 497 -21.58 -2.15 14.71
C VAL A 497 -22.16 -0.89 15.33
N GLN A 498 -21.61 -0.51 16.48
CA GLN A 498 -22.02 0.66 17.28
C GLN A 498 -20.88 1.66 17.47
N ASP A 499 -19.64 1.23 17.32
CA ASP A 499 -18.41 1.98 17.59
C ASP A 499 -17.24 1.39 16.79
N MET A 500 -16.07 2.02 16.87
CA MET A 500 -14.87 1.57 16.14
C MET A 500 -14.49 0.14 16.51
N ASP A 501 -14.57 -0.24 17.79
CA ASP A 501 -14.19 -1.58 18.26
C ASP A 501 -15.08 -2.68 17.67
N SER A 502 -16.40 -2.46 17.67
CA SER A 502 -17.37 -3.39 17.07
C SER A 502 -17.25 -3.45 15.54
N MET A 503 -16.85 -2.36 14.88
CA MET A 503 -16.51 -2.36 13.46
C MET A 503 -15.25 -3.18 13.19
N ILE A 504 -14.18 -2.96 13.95
CA ILE A 504 -12.93 -3.72 13.86
C ILE A 504 -13.20 -5.22 14.03
N LYS A 505 -13.99 -5.58 15.04
CA LYS A 505 -14.38 -6.98 15.29
C LYS A 505 -15.10 -7.62 14.11
N LEU A 506 -16.03 -6.91 13.47
CA LEU A 506 -16.73 -7.42 12.29
C LEU A 506 -15.78 -7.56 11.09
N MET A 507 -14.95 -6.57 10.84
CA MET A 507 -14.01 -6.57 9.70
C MET A 507 -12.89 -7.61 9.89
N ARG A 508 -12.56 -7.98 11.13
CA ARG A 508 -11.62 -9.06 11.47
C ARG A 508 -12.30 -10.43 11.65
N TYR A 509 -13.61 -10.53 11.44
CA TYR A 509 -14.37 -11.74 11.76
C TYR A 509 -13.99 -12.94 10.89
N ASN A 510 -13.63 -14.05 11.57
CA ASN A 510 -13.50 -15.37 10.97
C ASN A 510 -13.66 -16.46 12.04
N ASP A 511 -14.84 -17.07 12.10
CA ASP A 511 -15.15 -18.21 12.97
C ASP A 511 -15.55 -19.44 12.16
N TYR A 512 -14.82 -19.71 11.08
CA TYR A 512 -15.27 -20.59 9.99
C TYR A 512 -15.65 -22.02 10.40
N LYS A 513 -15.12 -22.52 11.53
CA LYS A 513 -15.46 -23.86 12.05
C LYS A 513 -16.82 -23.91 12.72
N ASN A 514 -17.30 -22.78 13.25
CA ASN A 514 -18.51 -22.69 14.06
C ASN A 514 -19.63 -21.91 13.36
N ASP A 515 -19.32 -20.95 12.49
CA ASP A 515 -20.32 -20.17 11.76
C ASP A 515 -21.01 -21.04 10.67
N PRO A 516 -22.34 -21.23 10.73
CA PRO A 516 -23.05 -21.96 9.68
C PRO A 516 -22.94 -21.30 8.30
N LEU A 517 -22.69 -19.98 8.21
CA LEU A 517 -22.49 -19.27 6.95
C LEU A 517 -21.12 -19.56 6.31
N SER A 518 -20.18 -20.14 7.06
CA SER A 518 -18.87 -20.54 6.53
C SER A 518 -18.86 -21.94 5.90
N ARG A 519 -20.00 -22.65 5.93
CA ARG A 519 -20.11 -24.01 5.39
C ARG A 519 -20.01 -24.04 3.87
N CYS A 520 -19.45 -25.12 3.33
CA CYS A 520 -19.48 -25.41 1.90
C CYS A 520 -19.75 -26.90 1.64
N ASN A 521 -20.11 -27.23 0.40
CA ASN A 521 -20.14 -28.62 -0.07
C ASN A 521 -18.71 -29.10 -0.36
N CYS A 522 -17.95 -29.27 0.73
CA CYS A 522 -16.52 -29.52 0.76
C CYS A 522 -16.21 -30.49 1.92
N THR A 523 -14.98 -31.00 1.99
CA THR A 523 -14.51 -31.83 3.11
C THR A 523 -13.21 -31.25 3.65
N PRO A 524 -13.15 -30.80 4.92
CA PRO A 524 -14.26 -30.68 5.89
C PRO A 524 -15.38 -29.74 5.41
N PRO A 525 -16.61 -29.77 5.99
CA PRO A 525 -17.79 -29.08 5.45
C PRO A 525 -17.81 -27.56 5.73
N TYR A 526 -16.64 -26.93 5.74
CA TYR A 526 -16.42 -25.51 5.94
C TYR A 526 -15.15 -25.07 5.22
N SER A 527 -15.04 -23.77 4.96
CA SER A 527 -13.80 -23.16 4.48
C SER A 527 -13.53 -21.86 5.21
N ALA A 528 -12.27 -21.67 5.60
CA ALA A 528 -11.75 -20.45 6.18
C ALA A 528 -11.70 -19.27 5.21
N GLU A 529 -11.99 -19.49 3.92
CA GLU A 529 -12.27 -18.47 2.91
C GLU A 529 -13.64 -17.80 3.14
N ASN A 530 -14.62 -18.54 3.67
CA ASN A 530 -15.99 -18.07 3.83
C ASN A 530 -16.16 -17.23 5.11
N ALA A 531 -15.46 -16.10 5.17
CA ALA A 531 -15.47 -15.17 6.30
C ALA A 531 -15.26 -13.74 5.79
N ILE A 532 -15.36 -12.72 6.65
CA ILE A 532 -15.05 -11.33 6.27
C ILE A 532 -13.53 -11.15 6.12
N SER A 533 -12.77 -11.82 6.99
CA SER A 533 -11.30 -11.80 7.03
C SER A 533 -10.76 -13.22 6.77
N ALA A 534 -10.54 -13.60 5.51
CA ALA A 534 -10.21 -14.98 5.13
C ALA A 534 -8.88 -15.48 5.73
N ARG A 535 -8.81 -16.79 5.95
CA ARG A 535 -7.64 -17.54 6.45
C ARG A 535 -7.44 -18.85 5.67
N SER A 536 -7.22 -18.75 4.35
CA SER A 536 -7.09 -19.96 3.50
C SER A 536 -5.94 -20.87 3.95
N ASP A 537 -4.94 -20.37 4.67
CA ASP A 537 -3.86 -21.15 5.26
C ASP A 537 -4.35 -22.19 6.29
N LEU A 538 -5.49 -21.94 6.92
CA LEU A 538 -6.08 -22.84 7.92
C LEU A 538 -6.95 -23.95 7.33
N ASN A 539 -7.23 -23.90 6.02
CA ASN A 539 -7.89 -25.00 5.32
C ASN A 539 -6.94 -26.21 5.22
N PRO A 540 -7.41 -27.45 5.45
CA PRO A 540 -6.57 -28.63 5.28
C PRO A 540 -6.04 -28.78 3.84
N PRO A 541 -4.72 -29.00 3.62
CA PRO A 541 -4.16 -29.23 2.29
C PRO A 541 -4.72 -30.46 1.56
N ASP A 542 -5.15 -31.47 2.32
CA ASP A 542 -5.78 -32.71 1.84
C ASP A 542 -7.31 -32.64 1.76
N GLY A 543 -7.89 -31.45 1.99
CA GLY A 543 -9.32 -31.21 1.86
C GLY A 543 -9.83 -31.30 0.42
N THR A 544 -11.12 -31.58 0.28
CA THR A 544 -11.81 -31.61 -1.03
C THR A 544 -12.68 -30.37 -1.17
N TYR A 545 -12.41 -29.55 -2.19
CA TYR A 545 -13.07 -28.27 -2.42
C TYR A 545 -13.69 -28.20 -3.83
N PRO A 546 -14.87 -27.60 -4.00
CA PRO A 546 -15.53 -27.54 -5.30
C PRO A 546 -14.81 -26.62 -6.31
N PHE A 547 -14.03 -25.65 -5.82
CA PHE A 547 -13.15 -24.79 -6.60
C PHE A 547 -12.01 -24.26 -5.72
N ALA A 548 -10.95 -23.79 -6.37
CA ALA A 548 -9.64 -23.57 -5.76
C ALA A 548 -9.61 -22.48 -4.66
N ALA A 549 -10.45 -21.45 -4.72
CA ALA A 549 -10.48 -20.40 -3.70
C ALA A 549 -10.84 -20.90 -2.29
N LEU A 550 -11.63 -21.96 -2.19
CA LEU A 550 -12.03 -22.53 -0.89
C LEU A 550 -10.93 -23.40 -0.25
N GLY A 551 -9.83 -23.66 -0.96
CA GLY A 551 -8.80 -24.59 -0.53
C GLY A 551 -7.68 -23.98 0.32
N HIS A 552 -6.66 -24.80 0.60
CA HIS A 552 -5.45 -24.38 1.30
C HIS A 552 -4.57 -23.49 0.42
N ARG A 553 -4.29 -22.27 0.86
CA ARG A 553 -3.49 -21.28 0.12
C ARG A 553 -2.74 -20.36 1.07
N ALA A 554 -1.57 -19.86 0.66
CA ALA A 554 -0.88 -18.73 1.28
C ALA A 554 -1.62 -17.41 1.01
N HIS A 555 -2.90 -17.33 1.34
CA HIS A 555 -3.82 -16.26 0.95
C HIS A 555 -4.87 -16.00 2.03
N GLY A 556 -5.32 -14.75 2.13
CA GLY A 556 -6.41 -14.35 3.00
C GLY A 556 -6.26 -12.89 3.38
N SER A 557 -6.87 -12.48 4.49
CA SER A 557 -6.73 -11.12 5.00
C SER A 557 -5.26 -10.80 5.29
N THR A 558 -4.75 -9.68 4.81
CA THR A 558 -3.38 -9.20 5.10
C THR A 558 -3.36 -7.94 5.96
N ASP A 559 -4.52 -7.31 6.17
CA ASP A 559 -4.69 -6.18 7.07
C ASP A 559 -6.18 -5.93 7.41
N MET A 560 -6.45 -4.81 8.08
CA MET A 560 -7.73 -4.09 8.09
C MET A 560 -7.46 -2.60 8.28
N LYS A 561 -8.20 -1.72 7.59
CA LYS A 561 -8.18 -0.26 7.77
C LYS A 561 -9.58 0.26 8.06
N LEU A 562 -9.69 1.28 8.90
CA LEU A 562 -10.95 1.89 9.31
C LEU A 562 -10.77 3.38 9.60
N THR A 563 -11.60 4.23 9.00
CA THR A 563 -11.75 5.64 9.40
C THR A 563 -13.20 5.96 9.76
N ASN A 564 -13.39 7.12 10.37
CA ASN A 564 -14.67 7.74 10.66
C ASN A 564 -14.59 9.25 10.43
N SER A 565 -15.68 10.00 10.66
CA SER A 565 -15.71 11.44 10.41
C SER A 565 -14.64 12.21 11.19
N SER A 566 -14.32 11.78 12.42
CA SER A 566 -13.34 12.46 13.28
C SER A 566 -11.90 12.20 12.83
N LEU A 567 -11.55 10.96 12.51
CA LEU A 567 -10.21 10.61 12.04
C LEU A 567 -9.96 11.17 10.63
N PHE A 568 -11.00 11.14 9.78
CA PHE A 568 -10.92 11.68 8.43
C PHE A 568 -10.54 13.17 8.41
N ALA A 569 -10.97 13.97 9.40
CA ALA A 569 -10.62 15.37 9.50
C ALA A 569 -9.10 15.64 9.54
N ASN A 570 -8.32 14.65 9.98
CA ASN A 570 -6.86 14.67 10.01
C ASN A 570 -6.22 13.75 8.95
N LEU A 571 -7.02 13.17 8.05
CA LEU A 571 -6.61 12.08 7.14
C LEU A 571 -5.98 10.90 7.91
N GLU A 572 -6.59 10.52 9.03
CA GLU A 572 -6.14 9.42 9.87
C GLU A 572 -7.07 8.21 9.73
N PHE A 573 -6.51 7.02 9.98
CA PHE A 573 -7.26 5.77 10.06
C PHE A 573 -6.61 4.82 11.04
N THR A 574 -7.43 3.97 11.66
CA THR A 574 -6.97 2.82 12.43
C THR A 574 -6.60 1.69 11.47
N ALA A 575 -5.47 1.02 11.74
CA ALA A 575 -4.99 -0.11 10.97
C ALA A 575 -4.66 -1.32 11.85
N VAL A 576 -4.76 -2.53 11.29
CA VAL A 576 -4.27 -3.79 11.87
C VAL A 576 -3.47 -4.53 10.81
N GLY A 577 -2.22 -4.89 11.11
CA GLY A 577 -1.36 -5.63 10.18
C GLY A 577 -1.54 -7.14 10.28
N GLY A 578 -1.56 -7.82 9.14
CA GLY A 578 -1.55 -9.27 9.03
C GLY A 578 -2.92 -9.96 9.14
N PRO A 579 -2.93 -11.31 9.09
CA PRO A 579 -4.16 -12.09 9.10
C PRO A 579 -4.93 -12.00 10.41
N THR A 580 -6.24 -12.24 10.38
CA THR A 580 -7.06 -12.27 11.60
C THR A 580 -6.60 -13.36 12.58
N TRP A 581 -6.65 -13.03 13.87
CA TRP A 581 -6.32 -13.92 14.98
C TRP A 581 -7.34 -13.84 16.13
N ASP A 582 -8.49 -13.20 15.91
CA ASP A 582 -9.48 -12.94 16.96
C ASP A 582 -10.13 -14.24 17.48
N GLN A 583 -10.50 -15.14 16.57
CA GLN A 583 -11.18 -16.41 16.85
C GLN A 583 -10.41 -17.63 16.32
N VAL A 584 -9.28 -17.38 15.67
CA VAL A 584 -8.42 -18.36 14.99
C VAL A 584 -6.97 -18.16 15.46
N PRO A 585 -6.10 -19.18 15.39
CA PRO A 585 -4.71 -19.03 15.82
C PRO A 585 -3.99 -17.94 15.01
N PRO A 586 -3.09 -17.15 15.62
CA PRO A 586 -2.29 -16.19 14.88
C PRO A 586 -1.45 -16.88 13.81
N PHE A 587 -1.31 -16.23 12.67
CA PHE A 587 -0.48 -16.76 11.59
C PHE A 587 1.00 -16.68 11.98
N GLN A 588 1.75 -17.74 11.69
CA GLN A 588 3.19 -17.80 11.92
C GLN A 588 3.89 -18.54 10.77
N TRP A 589 4.84 -17.89 10.10
CA TRP A 589 5.52 -18.46 8.92
C TRP A 589 6.17 -19.80 9.23
N SER A 590 6.98 -19.88 10.29
CA SER A 590 7.75 -21.05 10.70
C SER A 590 6.91 -22.29 11.05
N THR A 591 5.62 -22.12 11.36
CA THR A 591 4.71 -23.24 11.71
C THR A 591 3.58 -23.45 10.71
N SER A 592 3.46 -22.59 9.69
CA SER A 592 2.39 -22.63 8.69
C SER A 592 2.50 -23.79 7.69
N GLY A 593 3.71 -24.30 7.46
CA GLY A 593 4.00 -25.27 6.38
C GLY A 593 4.12 -24.65 4.98
N LEU A 594 3.84 -23.35 4.83
CA LEU A 594 3.99 -22.61 3.58
C LEU A 594 5.48 -22.42 3.22
N GLN A 595 5.78 -22.34 1.93
CA GLN A 595 7.16 -22.27 1.41
C GLN A 595 7.46 -20.96 0.65
N ASP A 596 6.52 -20.01 0.69
CA ASP A 596 6.62 -18.72 0.01
C ASP A 596 7.82 -17.90 0.52
N ARG A 597 8.40 -17.07 -0.36
CA ARG A 597 9.43 -16.11 0.03
C ARG A 597 8.79 -14.98 0.85
N HIS A 598 9.39 -14.66 1.99
CA HIS A 598 8.85 -13.68 2.95
C HIS A 598 9.98 -12.89 3.65
N GLU A 599 11.05 -12.58 2.92
CA GLU A 599 12.16 -11.80 3.48
C GLU A 599 11.66 -10.45 4.03
N GLY A 600 12.16 -10.06 5.20
CA GLY A 600 11.79 -8.81 5.88
C GLY A 600 10.47 -8.86 6.65
N GLN A 601 9.68 -9.93 6.52
CA GLN A 601 8.44 -10.08 7.28
C GLN A 601 8.69 -10.64 8.70
N PRO A 602 7.89 -10.23 9.71
CA PRO A 602 7.84 -10.89 11.00
C PRO A 602 7.43 -12.36 10.86
N ASP A 603 8.00 -13.23 11.70
CA ASP A 603 7.60 -14.65 11.73
C ASP A 603 6.17 -14.82 12.26
N LEU A 604 5.85 -14.20 13.40
CA LEU A 604 4.53 -14.25 14.05
C LEU A 604 3.74 -12.97 13.78
N TRP A 605 2.52 -13.12 13.26
CA TRP A 605 1.60 -12.03 12.96
C TRP A 605 0.50 -11.96 14.03
N LYS A 606 0.75 -11.15 15.06
CA LYS A 606 -0.18 -10.95 16.19
C LYS A 606 -0.25 -9.48 16.59
N PHE A 607 -0.44 -8.60 15.60
CA PHE A 607 -0.54 -7.16 15.82
C PHE A 607 -1.94 -6.76 16.28
N THR A 608 -2.02 -5.68 17.06
CA THR A 608 -3.27 -5.09 17.55
C THR A 608 -3.61 -3.81 16.78
N PRO A 609 -4.89 -3.39 16.78
CA PRO A 609 -5.29 -2.13 16.15
C PRO A 609 -4.54 -0.93 16.72
N PHE A 610 -4.16 0.01 15.83
CA PHE A 610 -3.55 1.29 16.22
C PHE A 610 -3.94 2.38 15.21
N THR A 611 -3.90 3.64 15.65
CA THR A 611 -4.05 4.81 14.76
C THR A 611 -2.73 5.53 14.71
N HIS A 612 -2.13 5.63 13.52
CA HIS A 612 -0.93 6.43 13.32
C HIS A 612 -1.30 7.91 13.26
N GLN A 613 -0.57 8.74 14.00
CA GLN A 613 -0.71 10.19 14.00
C GLN A 613 0.41 10.76 13.13
N TRP A 614 0.05 11.42 12.03
CA TRP A 614 1.02 11.99 11.10
C TRP A 614 1.68 13.25 11.69
N HIS A 615 2.87 13.62 11.20
CA HIS A 615 3.44 14.90 11.59
C HIS A 615 2.54 16.07 11.16
N SER A 616 2.41 17.07 12.05
CA SER A 616 1.60 18.26 11.80
C SER A 616 2.27 19.18 10.79
N SER A 617 1.55 19.59 9.76
CA SER A 617 2.02 20.57 8.76
C SER A 617 2.43 21.92 9.37
N SER A 618 1.88 22.30 10.53
CA SER A 618 2.26 23.53 11.24
C SER A 618 3.63 23.47 11.92
N SER A 619 4.18 22.26 12.10
CA SER A 619 5.56 22.06 12.60
C SER A 619 6.59 21.96 11.47
N GLU A 620 6.15 22.15 10.22
CA GLU A 620 6.92 21.87 8.99
C GLU A 620 7.24 23.13 8.17
N ILE A 621 6.97 24.33 8.71
CA ILE A 621 7.43 25.62 8.15
C ILE A 621 8.39 26.31 9.09
#